data_AF-A0A515A281-F1
#
_entry.id   AF-A0A515A281-F1
#
_cell.length_a   1.000
_cell.length_b   1.000
_cell.length_c   1.000
_cell.angle_alpha   90.00
_cell.angle_beta   90.00
_cell.angle_gamma   90.00
#
_symmetry.space_group_name_H-M   'P 1'
#
loop_
_entity.id
_entity.type
_entity.pdbx_description
1 polymer ?
#
loop_
_entity_poly.entity_id
_entity_poly.type
_entity_poly.pdbx_seq_one_letter_code
_entity_poly.pdbx_strand_id
1 'polypeptide(L)'
;MVKNSILSQQAQKIYDLIIECESKFEEDDELRSHMAKYICILCSGFLENAMYLIYTDWVSTKSPHVHIEAYVQHMLNKVQNPNSDKFREIVRAFNLEWEPALKDFLQEEERASAINYIIKDRHKIAHGKNSDITLLGIKAHFDKAIEVVDFIESQLAIV
;
A
#
# COMPACT_ATOMS: atom_id res chain seq x y z
N MET A 1 -10.26 -1.14 -8.57
CA MET A 1 -9.89 0.30 -8.59
C MET A 1 -10.16 0.84 -7.21
N VAL A 2 -9.15 1.43 -6.55
CA VAL A 2 -9.28 1.94 -5.17
C VAL A 2 -10.41 2.97 -5.07
N LYS A 3 -11.32 2.77 -4.13
CA LYS A 3 -12.56 3.53 -3.96
C LYS A 3 -12.36 4.80 -3.16
N ASN A 4 -11.49 4.79 -2.15
CA ASN A 4 -11.14 5.99 -1.40
C ASN A 4 -10.50 7.03 -2.34
N SER A 5 -11.06 8.24 -2.38
CA SER A 5 -10.68 9.26 -3.36
C SER A 5 -9.26 9.78 -3.19
N ILE A 6 -8.78 9.88 -1.94
CA ILE A 6 -7.42 10.32 -1.63
C ILE A 6 -6.43 9.25 -2.09
N LEU A 7 -6.69 7.98 -1.78
CA LEU A 7 -5.85 6.87 -2.23
C LEU A 7 -5.87 6.74 -3.75
N SER A 8 -7.03 6.84 -4.39
CA SER A 8 -7.13 6.83 -5.85
C SER A 8 -6.28 7.94 -6.49
N GLN A 9 -6.29 9.14 -5.90
CA GLN A 9 -5.45 10.24 -6.38
C GLN A 9 -3.96 9.98 -6.14
N GLN A 10 -3.58 9.40 -5.00
CA GLN A 10 -2.20 9.01 -4.72
C GLN A 10 -1.70 7.95 -5.70
N ALA A 11 -2.50 6.90 -5.95
CA ALA A 11 -2.18 5.86 -6.92
C ALA A 11 -2.03 6.43 -8.34
N GLN A 12 -2.94 7.30 -8.77
CA GLN A 12 -2.84 7.93 -10.08
C GLN A 12 -1.56 8.75 -10.23
N LYS A 13 -1.19 9.55 -9.22
CA LYS A 13 0.08 10.30 -9.24
C LYS A 13 1.30 9.39 -9.37
N ILE A 14 1.27 8.23 -8.70
CA ILE A 14 2.35 7.23 -8.81
C ILE A 14 2.41 6.65 -10.23
N TYR A 15 1.26 6.30 -10.81
CA TYR A 15 1.20 5.81 -12.19
C TYR A 15 1.65 6.84 -13.22
N ASP A 16 1.24 8.10 -13.06
CA ASP A 16 1.66 9.20 -13.93
C ASP A 16 3.18 9.36 -13.91
N LEU A 17 3.80 9.29 -12.73
CA LEU A 17 5.26 9.33 -12.59
C LEU A 17 5.95 8.12 -13.26
N ILE A 18 5.38 6.92 -13.14
CA ILE A 18 5.90 5.73 -13.81
C ILE A 18 5.87 5.92 -15.33
N ILE A 19 4.73 6.35 -15.88
CA ILE A 19 4.55 6.58 -17.32
C ILE A 19 5.50 7.67 -17.81
N GLU A 20 5.63 8.77 -17.05
CA GLU A 20 6.56 9.84 -17.37
C GLU A 20 8.00 9.31 -17.43
N CYS A 21 8.42 8.51 -16.45
CA CYS A 21 9.75 7.89 -16.42
C CYS A 21 9.97 6.93 -17.59
N GLU A 22 8.97 6.10 -17.92
CA GLU A 22 9.02 5.19 -19.08
C GLU A 22 9.19 5.97 -20.39
N SER A 23 8.59 7.16 -20.50
CA SER A 23 8.68 7.98 -21.72
C SER A 23 9.95 8.82 -21.86
N LYS A 24 10.59 9.17 -20.73
CA LYS A 24 11.73 10.11 -20.71
C LYS A 24 13.09 9.45 -20.60
N PHE A 25 13.18 8.23 -20.08
CA PHE A 25 14.44 7.59 -19.76
C PHE A 25 14.53 6.16 -20.34
N GLU A 26 15.68 5.83 -20.92
CA GLU A 26 15.99 4.48 -21.39
C GLU A 26 16.15 3.51 -20.20
N GLU A 27 16.12 2.20 -20.45
CA GLU A 27 16.11 1.19 -19.37
C GLU A 27 17.39 1.18 -18.51
N ASP A 28 18.54 1.46 -19.13
CA ASP A 28 19.85 1.52 -18.50
C ASP A 28 20.23 2.92 -18.00
N ASP A 29 19.33 3.90 -18.12
CA ASP A 29 19.54 5.26 -17.63
C ASP A 29 19.64 5.27 -16.09
N GLU A 30 20.72 5.84 -15.57
CA GLU A 30 20.96 5.98 -14.13
C GLU A 30 19.83 6.75 -13.45
N LEU A 31 19.30 7.79 -14.09
CA LEU A 31 18.18 8.58 -13.57
C LEU A 31 16.92 7.72 -13.46
N ARG A 32 16.67 6.79 -14.39
CA ARG A 32 15.54 5.85 -14.28
C ARG A 32 15.67 4.95 -13.05
N SER A 33 16.89 4.49 -12.75
CA SER A 33 17.17 3.73 -11.53
C SER A 33 16.90 4.55 -10.26
N HIS A 34 17.32 5.81 -10.23
CA HIS A 34 17.02 6.71 -9.09
C HIS A 34 15.54 7.01 -8.97
N MET A 35 14.83 7.18 -10.09
CA MET A 35 13.38 7.37 -10.10
C MET A 35 12.63 6.14 -9.59
N ALA A 36 13.06 4.92 -9.94
CA ALA A 36 12.48 3.70 -9.39
C ALA A 36 12.57 3.65 -7.86
N LYS A 37 13.69 4.11 -7.28
CA LYS A 37 13.86 4.23 -5.82
C LYS A 37 12.91 5.27 -5.24
N TYR A 38 12.78 6.44 -5.87
CA TYR A 38 11.84 7.47 -5.41
C TYR A 38 10.39 6.96 -5.44
N ILE A 39 9.98 6.31 -6.53
CA ILE A 39 8.65 5.72 -6.68
C ILE A 39 8.42 4.64 -5.62
N CYS A 40 9.43 3.83 -5.28
CA CYS A 40 9.35 2.87 -4.17
C CYS A 40 8.99 3.53 -2.83
N ILE A 41 9.58 4.69 -2.53
CA ILE A 41 9.24 5.46 -1.33
C ILE A 41 7.77 5.91 -1.38
N LEU A 42 7.29 6.38 -2.53
CA LEU A 42 5.88 6.78 -2.70
C LEU A 42 4.92 5.60 -2.55
N CYS A 43 5.24 4.45 -3.14
CA CYS A 43 4.45 3.21 -2.97
C CYS A 43 4.39 2.78 -1.50
N SER A 44 5.49 2.86 -0.76
CA SER A 44 5.49 2.55 0.68
C SER A 44 4.61 3.53 1.47
N GLY A 45 4.66 4.82 1.15
CA GLY A 45 3.79 5.83 1.78
C GLY A 45 2.31 5.61 1.44
N PHE A 46 2.00 5.18 0.22
CA PHE A 46 0.66 4.78 -0.18
C PHE A 46 0.14 3.61 0.69
N LEU A 47 0.96 2.59 0.95
CA LEU A 47 0.55 1.44 1.79
C LEU A 47 0.25 1.84 3.24
N GLU A 48 1.04 2.75 3.81
CA GLU A 48 0.77 3.33 5.13
C GLU A 48 -0.58 4.08 5.14
N ASN A 49 -0.77 4.96 4.16
CA ASN A 49 -1.99 5.74 4.03
C ASN A 49 -3.22 4.86 3.76
N ALA A 50 -3.06 3.76 3.02
CA ALA A 50 -4.15 2.87 2.68
C ALA A 50 -4.79 2.30 3.95
N MET A 51 -3.98 1.72 4.84
CA MET A 51 -4.46 1.15 6.09
C MET A 51 -5.06 2.20 7.02
N TYR A 52 -4.52 3.42 7.04
CA TYR A 52 -5.09 4.52 7.81
C TYR A 52 -6.45 4.95 7.25
N LEU A 53 -6.48 5.44 6.01
CA LEU A 53 -7.65 6.10 5.43
C LEU A 53 -8.85 5.15 5.30
N ILE A 54 -8.63 3.92 4.85
CA ILE A 54 -9.70 2.95 4.65
C ILE A 54 -10.46 2.66 5.95
N TYR A 55 -9.72 2.39 7.02
CA TYR A 55 -10.33 2.03 8.29
C TYR A 55 -10.84 3.24 9.07
N THR A 56 -10.22 4.41 8.93
CA THR A 56 -10.77 5.64 9.55
C THR A 56 -12.08 6.07 8.87
N ASP A 57 -12.17 5.97 7.55
CA ASP A 57 -13.40 6.25 6.81
C ASP A 57 -14.51 5.25 7.18
N TRP A 58 -14.17 3.97 7.28
CA TRP A 58 -15.14 2.96 7.68
C TRP A 58 -15.62 3.16 9.13
N VAL A 59 -14.73 3.45 10.08
CA VAL A 59 -15.14 3.69 11.48
C VAL A 59 -15.95 4.96 11.63
N SER A 60 -15.60 6.05 10.94
CA SER A 60 -16.37 7.30 11.00
C SER A 60 -17.79 7.15 10.45
N THR A 61 -18.01 6.21 9.53
CA THR A 61 -19.34 5.91 8.97
C THR A 61 -20.14 4.89 9.79
N LYS A 62 -19.47 3.96 10.50
CA LYS A 62 -20.14 2.86 11.22
C LYS A 62 -20.21 3.02 12.73
N SER A 63 -19.32 3.79 13.34
CA SER A 63 -19.29 3.99 14.79
C SER A 63 -20.11 5.23 15.19
N PRO A 64 -21.09 5.10 16.10
CA PRO A 64 -21.81 6.25 16.64
C PRO A 64 -21.01 7.05 17.67
N HIS A 65 -19.83 6.59 18.08
CA HIS A 65 -19.06 7.17 19.18
C HIS A 65 -17.72 7.75 18.71
N VAL A 66 -17.57 9.08 18.83
CA VAL A 66 -16.36 9.83 18.48
C VAL A 66 -15.10 9.36 19.23
N HIS A 67 -15.24 8.83 20.46
CA HIS A 67 -14.10 8.33 21.23
C HIS A 67 -13.52 7.03 20.66
N ILE A 68 -14.35 6.19 20.03
CA ILE A 68 -13.90 4.98 19.35
C ILE A 68 -13.14 5.36 18.08
N GLU A 69 -13.66 6.31 17.31
CA GLU A 69 -13.00 6.85 16.12
C GLU A 69 -11.62 7.43 16.46
N ALA A 70 -11.54 8.28 17.50
CA ALA A 70 -10.29 8.87 17.95
C ALA A 70 -9.26 7.81 18.40
N TYR A 71 -9.71 6.75 19.09
CA TYR A 71 -8.84 5.63 19.46
C TYR A 71 -8.31 4.90 18.23
N VAL A 72 -9.18 4.60 17.26
CA VAL A 72 -8.80 3.92 16.01
C VAL A 72 -7.80 4.76 15.21
N GLN A 73 -8.08 6.05 15.00
CA GLN A 73 -7.18 6.98 14.32
C GLN A 73 -5.81 7.02 15.02
N HIS A 74 -5.78 7.10 16.35
CA HIS A 74 -4.54 7.10 17.12
C HIS A 74 -3.73 5.81 16.94
N MET A 75 -4.40 4.65 16.89
CA MET A 75 -3.74 3.36 16.69
C MET A 75 -3.20 3.22 15.26
N LEU A 76 -3.98 3.59 14.25
CA LEU A 76 -3.59 3.49 12.85
C LEU A 76 -2.49 4.49 12.47
N ASN A 77 -2.47 5.68 13.07
CA ASN A 77 -1.42 6.68 12.80
C ASN A 77 -0.02 6.24 13.26
N LYS A 78 0.08 5.19 14.09
CA LYS A 78 1.37 4.60 14.50
C LYS A 78 1.86 3.51 13.54
N VAL A 79 1.03 3.08 12.59
CA VAL A 79 1.40 2.06 11.62
C VAL A 79 2.37 2.69 10.63
N GLN A 80 3.58 2.15 10.57
CA GLN A 80 4.62 2.56 9.64
C GLN A 80 5.16 1.31 8.94
N ASN A 81 5.48 1.46 7.66
CA ASN A 81 6.05 0.41 6.82
C ASN A 81 5.31 -0.94 6.91
N PRO A 82 3.97 -0.97 6.73
CA PRO A 82 3.19 -2.18 6.92
C PRO A 82 3.53 -3.22 5.87
N ASN A 83 4.15 -4.32 6.29
CA ASN A 83 4.31 -5.51 5.45
C ASN A 83 2.99 -6.31 5.38
N SER A 84 2.94 -7.35 4.55
CA SER A 84 1.72 -8.17 4.39
C SER A 84 1.18 -8.76 5.70
N ASP A 85 2.04 -9.12 6.65
CA ASP A 85 1.60 -9.58 7.97
C ASP A 85 0.96 -8.45 8.78
N LYS A 86 1.50 -7.24 8.74
CA LYS A 86 0.90 -6.06 9.39
C LYS A 86 -0.47 -5.73 8.80
N PHE A 87 -0.67 -5.89 7.49
CA PHE A 87 -1.99 -5.77 6.86
C PHE A 87 -2.98 -6.74 7.50
N ARG A 88 -2.61 -8.03 7.59
CA ARG A 88 -3.43 -9.08 8.21
C ARG A 88 -3.73 -8.79 9.68
N GLU A 89 -2.74 -8.35 10.45
CA GLU A 89 -2.92 -7.97 11.86
C GLU A 89 -3.95 -6.87 12.04
N ILE A 90 -3.89 -5.83 11.21
CA ILE A 90 -4.85 -4.71 11.26
C ILE A 90 -6.23 -5.20 10.87
N VAL A 91 -6.36 -5.90 9.74
CA VAL A 91 -7.66 -6.43 9.26
C VAL A 91 -8.32 -7.31 10.31
N ARG A 92 -7.55 -8.21 10.93
CA ARG A 92 -8.00 -9.07 12.03
C ARG A 92 -8.50 -8.29 13.24
N ALA A 93 -7.85 -7.16 13.56
CA ALA A 93 -8.24 -6.32 14.70
C ALA A 93 -9.61 -5.66 14.49
N PHE A 94 -10.03 -5.44 13.24
CA PHE A 94 -11.37 -4.94 12.91
C PHE A 94 -12.39 -6.07 12.80
N ASN A 95 -12.02 -7.17 12.17
CA ASN A 95 -12.88 -8.34 12.07
C ASN A 95 -12.07 -9.62 11.94
N LEU A 96 -12.28 -10.55 12.87
CA LEU A 96 -11.61 -11.85 12.88
C LEU A 96 -11.93 -12.71 11.64
N GLU A 97 -13.09 -12.50 11.02
CA GLU A 97 -13.56 -13.28 9.86
C GLU A 97 -13.01 -12.75 8.53
N TRP A 98 -12.53 -11.50 8.47
CA TRP A 98 -11.99 -10.91 7.24
C TRP A 98 -10.55 -11.34 6.95
N GLU A 99 -9.76 -11.58 8.00
CA GLU A 99 -8.34 -11.91 7.86
C GLU A 99 -8.08 -13.22 7.10
N PRO A 100 -8.83 -14.33 7.31
CA PRO A 100 -8.63 -15.56 6.54
C PRO A 100 -8.77 -15.34 5.02
N ALA A 101 -9.81 -14.62 4.60
CA ALA A 101 -10.02 -14.34 3.18
C ALA A 101 -8.91 -13.44 2.60
N LEU A 102 -8.44 -12.45 3.37
CA LEU A 102 -7.29 -11.63 2.97
C LEU A 102 -6.01 -12.45 2.88
N LYS A 103 -5.79 -13.37 3.82
CA LYS A 103 -4.62 -14.25 3.82
C LYS A 103 -4.58 -15.12 2.56
N ASP A 104 -5.69 -15.73 2.21
CA ASP A 104 -5.79 -16.57 1.01
C ASP A 104 -5.55 -15.72 -0.25
N PHE A 105 -6.17 -14.54 -0.33
CA PHE A 105 -5.96 -13.59 -1.42
C PHE A 105 -4.50 -13.14 -1.54
N LEU A 106 -3.81 -12.92 -0.42
CA LEU A 106 -2.39 -12.53 -0.38
C LEU A 106 -1.43 -13.64 -0.83
N GLN A 107 -1.82 -14.91 -0.68
CA GLN A 107 -1.01 -16.08 -1.09
C GLN A 107 -1.02 -16.32 -2.60
N GLU A 108 -2.02 -15.78 -3.29
CA GLU A 108 -2.14 -15.85 -4.74
C GLU A 108 -1.33 -14.73 -5.43
N GLU A 109 -0.88 -15.02 -6.66
CA GLU A 109 -0.27 -14.05 -7.58
C GLU A 109 0.85 -13.19 -6.97
N GLU A 110 1.59 -13.75 -6.00
CA GLU A 110 2.71 -13.11 -5.31
C GLU A 110 2.35 -11.79 -4.60
N ARG A 111 1.08 -11.55 -4.27
CA ARG A 111 0.61 -10.29 -3.68
C ARG A 111 1.28 -9.96 -2.34
N ALA A 112 1.41 -10.94 -1.45
CA ALA A 112 2.17 -10.77 -0.20
C ALA A 112 3.63 -10.39 -0.45
N SER A 113 4.27 -11.08 -1.40
CA SER A 113 5.66 -10.83 -1.77
C SER A 113 5.84 -9.41 -2.30
N ALA A 114 4.96 -8.94 -3.19
CA ALA A 114 5.00 -7.59 -3.75
C ALA A 114 5.01 -6.50 -2.67
N ILE A 115 4.09 -6.57 -1.70
CA ILE A 115 4.04 -5.65 -0.55
C ILE A 115 5.36 -5.73 0.24
N ASN A 116 5.82 -6.94 0.54
CA ASN A 116 7.05 -7.14 1.30
C ASN A 116 8.29 -6.60 0.56
N TYR A 117 8.33 -6.70 -0.78
CA TYR A 117 9.40 -6.14 -1.61
C TYR A 117 9.43 -4.61 -1.53
N ILE A 118 8.28 -3.94 -1.68
CA ILE A 118 8.18 -2.47 -1.55
C ILE A 118 8.73 -2.01 -0.20
N ILE A 119 8.28 -2.63 0.90
CA ILE A 119 8.72 -2.26 2.24
C ILE A 119 10.21 -2.55 2.45
N LYS A 120 10.69 -3.71 1.99
CA LYS A 120 12.10 -4.10 2.10
C LYS A 120 13.01 -3.13 1.35
N ASP A 121 12.67 -2.77 0.12
CA ASP A 121 13.52 -1.88 -0.68
C ASP A 121 13.41 -0.43 -0.21
N ARG A 122 12.25 0.03 0.28
CA ARG A 122 12.15 1.30 1.02
C ARG A 122 13.11 1.35 2.19
N HIS A 123 13.19 0.29 3.01
CA HIS A 123 14.15 0.24 4.12
C HIS A 123 15.60 0.35 3.62
N LYS A 124 15.97 -0.36 2.56
CA LYS A 124 17.32 -0.24 1.98
C LYS A 124 17.62 1.18 1.52
N ILE A 125 16.70 1.79 0.76
CA ILE A 125 16.84 3.15 0.23
C ILE A 125 16.97 4.17 1.35
N ALA A 126 16.10 4.11 2.36
CA ALA A 126 16.13 5.02 3.50
C ALA A 126 17.42 4.91 4.33
N HIS A 127 18.07 3.73 4.32
CA HIS A 127 19.37 3.51 4.97
C HIS A 127 20.57 3.73 4.04
N GLY A 128 20.38 4.24 2.81
CA GLY A 128 21.46 4.49 1.85
C GLY A 128 22.13 3.22 1.32
N LYS A 129 21.45 2.07 1.40
CA LYS A 129 21.94 0.78 0.88
C LYS A 129 21.60 0.62 -0.59
N ASN A 130 22.34 -0.24 -1.28
CA ASN A 130 22.03 -0.63 -2.65
C ASN A 130 20.65 -1.31 -2.70
N SER A 131 19.85 -0.92 -3.69
CA SER A 131 18.57 -1.52 -4.03
C SER A 131 18.60 -1.81 -5.52
N ASP A 132 18.29 -3.05 -5.88
CA ASP A 132 18.23 -3.53 -7.26
C ASP A 132 16.85 -3.29 -7.89
N ILE A 133 16.06 -2.39 -7.29
CA ILE A 133 14.71 -2.12 -7.76
C ILE A 133 14.73 -1.45 -9.13
N THR A 134 13.94 -1.99 -10.04
CA THR A 134 13.74 -1.45 -11.39
C THR A 134 12.38 -0.79 -11.51
N LEU A 135 12.22 0.11 -12.48
CA LEU A 135 10.94 0.77 -12.75
C LEU A 135 9.83 -0.24 -13.07
N LEU A 136 10.17 -1.28 -13.85
CA LEU A 136 9.25 -2.37 -14.19
C LEU A 136 8.86 -3.17 -12.94
N GLY A 137 9.84 -3.50 -12.09
CA GLY A 137 9.61 -4.26 -10.87
C GLY A 137 8.73 -3.51 -9.87
N ILE A 138 9.00 -2.22 -9.62
CA ILE A 138 8.17 -1.43 -8.69
C ILE A 138 6.75 -1.24 -9.21
N LYS A 139 6.56 -1.06 -10.53
CA LYS A 139 5.23 -1.00 -11.15
C LYS A 139 4.45 -2.29 -10.91
N ALA A 140 5.04 -3.44 -11.22
CA ALA A 140 4.40 -4.75 -11.03
C ALA A 140 4.06 -5.00 -9.55
N HIS A 141 4.96 -4.65 -8.62
CA HIS A 141 4.67 -4.78 -7.20
C HIS A 141 3.57 -3.82 -6.73
N PHE A 142 3.54 -2.60 -7.26
CA PHE A 142 2.52 -1.61 -6.92
C PHE A 142 1.14 -2.03 -7.43
N ASP A 143 1.05 -2.60 -8.64
CA ASP A 143 -0.20 -3.14 -9.19
C ASP A 143 -0.80 -4.20 -8.26
N LYS A 144 0.04 -5.14 -7.78
CA LYS A 144 -0.39 -6.16 -6.80
C LYS A 144 -0.77 -5.56 -5.46
N ALA A 145 -0.09 -4.51 -5.02
CA ALA A 145 -0.48 -3.81 -3.79
C ALA A 145 -1.85 -3.11 -3.94
N ILE A 146 -2.14 -2.54 -5.11
CA ILE A 146 -3.45 -1.94 -5.42
C ILE A 146 -4.56 -3.00 -5.40
N GLU A 147 -4.33 -4.19 -5.97
CA GLU A 147 -5.28 -5.31 -5.89
C GLU A 147 -5.63 -5.66 -4.44
N VAL A 148 -4.63 -5.71 -3.55
CA VAL A 148 -4.84 -6.00 -2.13
C VAL A 148 -5.65 -4.90 -1.44
N VAL A 149 -5.34 -3.64 -1.72
CA VAL A 149 -6.07 -2.49 -1.16
C VAL A 149 -7.53 -2.50 -1.61
N ASP A 150 -7.79 -2.75 -2.90
CA ASP A 150 -9.14 -2.85 -3.46
C ASP A 150 -9.91 -4.03 -2.85
N PHE A 151 -9.24 -5.18 -2.63
CA PHE A 151 -9.83 -6.33 -1.95
C PHE A 151 -10.27 -5.96 -0.53
N ILE A 152 -9.44 -5.26 0.25
CA ILE A 152 -9.78 -4.84 1.62
C ILE A 152 -10.98 -3.89 1.60
N GLU A 153 -11.01 -2.90 0.71
CA GLU A 153 -12.17 -2.02 0.55
C GLU A 153 -13.44 -2.75 0.13
N SER A 154 -13.33 -3.87 -0.59
CA SER A 154 -14.47 -4.72 -0.93
C SER A 154 -15.05 -5.44 0.30
N GLN A 155 -14.21 -5.90 1.23
CA GLN A 155 -14.66 -6.55 2.47
C GLN A 155 -15.48 -5.59 3.34
N LEU A 156 -15.08 -4.32 3.38
CA LEU A 156 -15.75 -3.27 4.16
C LEU A 156 -17.10 -2.85 3.57
N ALA A 157 -17.31 -3.02 2.27
CA ALA A 157 -18.54 -2.63 1.59
C ALA A 157 -19.69 -3.64 1.78
N ILE A 158 -19.39 -4.85 2.26
CA ILE A 158 -20.36 -5.94 2.46
C ILE A 158 -21.11 -5.78 3.80
N VAL A 159 -20.61 -4.93 4.70
CA VAL A 159 -21.09 -4.74 6.09
C VAL A 159 -21.54 -3.31 6.31
#